data_AF-A0AAV4JGV6-F1
#
_entry.id   AF-A0AAV4JGV6-F1
#
_cell.length_a   1.000
_cell.length_b   1.000
_cell.length_c   1.000
_cell.angle_alpha   90.00
_cell.angle_beta   90.00
_cell.angle_gamma   90.00
#
_symmetry.space_group_name_H-M   'P 1'
#
loop_
_entity.id
_entity.type
_entity.pdbx_description
1 polymer ?
#
loop_
_entity_poly.entity_id
_entity_poly.type
_entity_poly.pdbx_seq_one_letter_code
_entity_poly.pdbx_strand_id
1 'polypeptide(L)'
;MKKPGRNSKREIASRNSKAINREEFKSDITRTPQTSDMQADTLNAILRETLDNYALLVTRAVRSCRNALRFNTQVKEAKGKRRAAERKWKKTGLHVHREIFISARNRFNSVVCSVKRQHYLSKLSSAGTCRYM
;
A
#
# COMPACT_ATOMS: atom_id res chain seq x y z
N MET A 1 -33.34 8.83 -3.14
CA MET A 1 -32.14 8.08 -2.71
C MET A 1 -30.88 8.64 -3.38
N LYS A 2 -29.93 9.24 -2.63
CA LYS A 2 -28.66 9.74 -3.20
C LYS A 2 -27.73 8.54 -3.49
N LYS A 3 -27.32 8.37 -4.76
CA LYS A 3 -26.30 7.37 -5.15
C LYS A 3 -25.03 7.58 -4.31
N PRO A 4 -24.40 6.52 -3.76
CA PRO A 4 -23.18 6.68 -2.98
C PRO A 4 -22.11 7.38 -3.84
N GLY A 5 -21.56 8.47 -3.29
CA GLY A 5 -20.70 9.41 -4.02
C GLY A 5 -19.54 8.71 -4.72
N ARG A 6 -19.31 9.10 -5.98
CA ARG A 6 -18.20 8.68 -6.85
C ARG A 6 -16.90 8.76 -6.05
N ASN A 7 -16.13 7.66 -5.99
CA ASN A 7 -14.85 7.64 -5.30
C ASN A 7 -13.99 8.84 -5.72
N SER A 8 -13.54 9.65 -4.76
CA SER A 8 -12.67 10.79 -5.07
C SER A 8 -11.36 10.27 -5.67
N LYS A 9 -10.91 10.87 -6.77
CA LYS A 9 -9.58 10.60 -7.32
C LYS A 9 -8.58 11.34 -6.45
N ARG A 10 -7.48 10.69 -6.08
CA ARG A 10 -6.30 11.32 -5.46
C ARG A 10 -5.17 11.24 -6.48
N GLU A 11 -4.51 12.37 -6.70
CA GLU A 11 -3.29 12.39 -7.49
C GLU A 11 -2.12 11.94 -6.63
N ILE A 12 -1.35 11.00 -7.16
CA ILE A 12 -0.12 10.50 -6.54
C ILE A 12 1.00 10.74 -7.54
N ALA A 13 2.00 11.48 -7.11
CA ALA A 13 3.26 11.64 -7.84
C ALA A 13 4.24 10.57 -7.34
N SER A 14 4.88 9.86 -8.27
CA SER A 14 5.85 8.82 -7.94
C SER A 14 6.92 8.71 -9.01
N ARG A 15 8.10 8.24 -8.61
CA ARG A 15 9.25 8.01 -9.49
C ARG A 15 9.58 6.53 -9.54
N ASN A 16 10.06 6.05 -10.69
CA ASN A 16 10.52 4.67 -10.81
C ASN A 16 12.00 4.55 -10.38
N SER A 17 12.26 4.62 -9.07
CA SER A 17 13.62 4.55 -8.53
C SER A 17 14.37 3.26 -8.84
N LYS A 18 13.66 2.19 -9.22
CA LYS A 18 14.26 0.90 -9.58
C LYS A 18 14.80 0.87 -11.01
N ALA A 19 14.34 1.77 -11.88
CA ALA A 19 14.83 1.86 -13.26
C ALA A 19 16.09 2.72 -13.39
N ILE A 20 16.48 3.43 -12.33
CA ILE A 20 17.69 4.26 -12.33
C ILE A 20 18.92 3.36 -12.44
N ASN A 21 19.78 3.64 -13.42
CA ASN A 21 21.12 3.06 -13.48
C ASN A 21 21.96 3.63 -12.34
N ARG A 22 22.33 2.78 -11.38
CA ARG A 22 22.97 3.21 -10.13
C ARG A 22 24.37 3.77 -10.33
N GLU A 23 25.14 3.18 -11.23
CA GLU A 23 26.55 3.56 -11.44
C GLU A 23 26.64 4.92 -12.14
N GLU A 24 25.81 5.10 -13.18
CA GLU A 24 25.71 6.37 -13.93
C GLU A 24 25.23 7.51 -13.02
N PHE A 25 24.15 7.27 -12.27
CA PHE A 25 23.61 8.24 -11.31
C PHE A 25 24.63 8.63 -10.22
N LYS A 26 25.40 7.66 -9.71
CA LYS A 26 26.45 7.92 -8.71
C LYS A 26 27.56 8.81 -9.28
N SER A 27 27.99 8.53 -10.52
CA SER A 27 29.02 9.33 -11.19
C SER A 27 28.57 10.78 -11.41
N ASP A 28 27.32 10.99 -11.80
CA ASP A 28 26.75 12.32 -11.99
C ASP A 28 26.64 13.09 -10.66
N ILE A 29 26.23 12.44 -9.57
CA ILE A 29 26.22 13.07 -8.24
C ILE A 29 27.63 13.51 -7.84
N THR A 30 28.65 12.66 -8.03
CA THR A 30 30.03 13.03 -7.69
C THR A 30 30.59 14.16 -8.55
N ARG A 31 30.06 14.34 -9.76
CA ARG A 31 30.43 15.45 -10.67
C ARG A 31 29.75 16.77 -10.26
N THR A 32 28.67 16.72 -9.48
CA THR A 32 28.03 17.96 -9.02
C THR A 32 28.98 18.74 -8.11
N PRO A 33 29.14 20.06 -8.30
CA PRO A 33 30.03 20.87 -7.48
C PRO A 33 29.43 20.98 -6.06
N GLN A 34 30.02 20.25 -5.11
CA GLN A 34 29.69 20.33 -3.69
C GLN A 34 30.69 21.27 -3.00
N THR A 35 30.47 22.58 -3.13
CA THR A 35 31.22 23.57 -2.35
C THR A 35 30.62 23.65 -0.95
N SER A 36 31.46 23.75 0.09
CA SER A 36 31.04 23.87 1.50
C SER A 36 30.08 25.03 1.76
N ASP A 37 30.12 26.05 0.91
CA ASP A 37 29.39 27.30 1.05
C ASP A 37 28.08 27.32 0.23
N MET A 38 27.76 26.21 -0.45
CA MET A 38 26.53 26.08 -1.23
C MET A 38 25.31 26.06 -0.30
N GLN A 39 24.40 27.01 -0.52
CA GLN A 39 23.12 27.02 0.17
C GLN A 39 22.36 25.71 -0.10
N ALA A 40 21.78 25.14 0.97
CA ALA A 40 21.09 23.85 0.91
C ALA A 40 19.98 23.81 -0.16
N ASP A 41 19.32 24.94 -0.41
CA ASP A 41 18.26 25.04 -1.43
C ASP A 41 18.80 24.87 -2.86
N THR A 42 19.96 25.46 -3.15
CA THR A 42 20.63 25.34 -4.45
C THR A 42 21.07 23.90 -4.69
N LEU A 43 21.66 23.26 -3.67
CA LEU A 43 22.04 21.86 -3.74
C LEU A 43 20.81 20.95 -3.95
N ASN A 44 19.72 21.20 -3.23
CA ASN A 44 18.47 20.47 -3.41
C ASN A 44 17.87 20.66 -4.81
N ALA A 45 18.02 21.83 -5.43
CA ALA A 45 17.55 22.08 -6.79
C ALA A 45 18.35 21.25 -7.82
N ILE A 46 19.68 21.27 -7.73
CA ILE A 46 20.57 20.49 -8.61
C ILE A 46 20.31 18.98 -8.46
N LEU A 47 20.15 18.50 -7.22
CA LEU A 47 19.83 17.10 -6.96
C LEU A 47 18.45 16.69 -7.48
N ARG A 48 17.47 17.61 -7.51
CA ARG A 48 16.16 17.32 -8.11
C ARG A 48 16.24 17.25 -9.62
N GLU A 49 16.95 18.17 -10.26
CA GLU A 49 17.13 18.21 -11.70
C GLU A 49 17.86 16.97 -12.22
N THR A 50 18.97 16.60 -11.57
CA THR A 50 19.68 15.35 -11.87
C THR A 50 18.75 14.15 -11.72
N LEU A 51 17.95 14.10 -10.64
CA LEU A 51 17.01 13.00 -10.42
C LEU A 51 15.86 12.98 -11.45
N ASP A 52 15.41 14.13 -11.95
CA ASP A 52 14.42 14.22 -13.03
C ASP A 52 14.94 13.63 -14.35
N ASN A 53 16.23 13.80 -14.68
CA ASN A 53 16.85 13.21 -15.88
C ASN A 53 16.81 11.68 -15.87
N TYR A 54 17.09 11.05 -14.72
CA TYR A 54 17.12 9.59 -14.61
C TYR A 54 15.75 8.97 -14.30
N ALA A 55 14.87 9.70 -13.60
CA ALA A 55 13.57 9.20 -13.17
C ALA A 55 12.56 10.32 -13.06
N LEU A 56 11.92 10.61 -14.20
CA LEU A 56 10.83 11.57 -14.32
C LEU A 56 9.74 11.35 -13.27
N LEU A 57 9.21 12.46 -12.75
CA LEU A 57 8.08 12.45 -11.84
C LEU A 57 6.78 12.15 -12.61
N VAL A 58 6.24 10.95 -12.43
CA VAL A 58 4.99 10.55 -13.08
C VAL A 58 3.83 10.74 -12.11
N THR A 59 2.88 11.59 -12.51
CA THR A 59 1.61 11.78 -11.79
C THR A 59 0.56 10.80 -12.29
N ARG A 60 -0.15 10.14 -11.37
CA ARG A 60 -1.23 9.22 -11.70
C ARG A 60 -2.43 9.48 -10.80
N ALA A 61 -3.61 9.54 -11.42
CA ALA A 61 -4.87 9.62 -10.69
C ALA A 61 -5.25 8.23 -10.15
N VAL A 62 -5.12 8.05 -8.83
CA VAL A 62 -5.51 6.83 -8.14
C VAL A 62 -6.90 7.01 -7.54
N ARG A 63 -7.79 6.04 -7.77
CA ARG A 63 -9.12 6.04 -7.16
C ARG A 63 -8.99 5.82 -5.66
N SER A 64 -9.41 6.78 -4.85
CA SER A 64 -9.49 6.62 -3.40
C SER A 64 -10.63 5.66 -3.06
N CYS A 65 -10.29 4.42 -2.75
CA CYS A 65 -11.27 3.42 -2.33
C CYS A 65 -11.62 3.66 -0.85
N ARG A 66 -12.68 4.44 -0.58
CA ARG A 66 -13.10 4.84 0.77
C ARG A 66 -13.49 3.69 1.71
N ASN A 67 -13.55 2.44 1.23
CA ASN A 67 -14.20 1.35 1.97
C ASN A 67 -13.60 -0.04 1.72
N ALA A 68 -12.29 -0.17 1.57
CA ALA A 68 -11.74 -1.52 1.59
C ALA A 68 -11.53 -1.93 3.06
N LEU A 69 -12.56 -2.53 3.67
CA LEU A 69 -12.41 -3.35 4.89
C LEU A 69 -11.24 -4.35 4.77
N ARG A 70 -10.88 -4.67 3.53
CA ARG A 70 -9.73 -5.48 3.10
C ARG A 70 -8.36 -4.91 3.50
N PHE A 71 -8.26 -3.64 3.91
CA PHE A 71 -7.03 -3.00 4.39
C PHE A 71 -6.86 -3.03 5.91
N ASN A 72 -7.79 -3.65 6.65
CA ASN A 72 -7.56 -3.89 8.07
C ASN A 72 -6.28 -4.72 8.24
N THR A 73 -5.38 -4.26 9.12
CA THR A 73 -4.07 -4.89 9.39
C THR A 73 -4.22 -6.36 9.78
N GLN A 74 -5.25 -6.70 10.55
CA GLN A 74 -5.57 -8.08 10.95
C GLN A 74 -5.89 -8.97 9.74
N VAL A 75 -6.66 -8.45 8.77
CA VAL A 75 -6.99 -9.18 7.53
C VAL A 75 -5.73 -9.37 6.68
N LYS A 76 -4.86 -8.35 6.62
CA LYS A 76 -3.59 -8.40 5.88
C LYS A 76 -2.64 -9.44 6.46
N GLU A 77 -2.48 -9.47 7.77
CA GLU A 77 -1.65 -10.46 8.47
C GLU A 77 -2.18 -11.88 8.30
N ALA A 78 -3.48 -12.10 8.52
CA ALA A 78 -4.10 -13.41 8.33
C ALA A 78 -3.98 -13.90 6.88
N LYS A 79 -4.12 -13.00 5.90
CA LYS A 79 -3.88 -13.31 4.48
C LYS A 79 -2.43 -13.69 4.22
N GLY A 80 -1.47 -12.98 4.83
CA GLY A 80 -0.05 -13.28 4.74
C GLY A 80 0.27 -14.69 5.25
N LYS A 81 -0.20 -15.03 6.46
CA LYS A 81 -0.05 -16.37 7.06
C LYS A 81 -0.65 -17.46 6.19
N ARG A 82 -1.87 -17.25 5.65
CA ARG A 82 -2.51 -18.19 4.71
C ARG A 82 -1.66 -18.42 3.46
N ARG A 83 -1.13 -17.35 2.84
CA ARG A 83 -0.30 -17.45 1.63
C ARG A 83 1.06 -18.09 1.89
N ALA A 84 1.66 -17.85 3.05
CA ALA A 84 2.90 -18.52 3.45
C ALA A 84 2.69 -20.04 3.60
N ALA A 85 1.63 -20.45 4.31
CA ALA A 85 1.27 -21.85 4.46
C ALA A 85 0.92 -22.51 3.11
N GLU A 86 0.16 -21.83 2.25
CA GLU A 86 -0.18 -22.30 0.89
C GLU A 86 1.07 -22.55 0.06
N ARG A 87 2.02 -21.60 0.05
CA ARG A 87 3.29 -21.74 -0.68
C ARG A 87 4.13 -22.89 -0.13
N LYS A 88 4.19 -23.04 1.19
CA LYS A 88 4.93 -24.16 1.83
C LYS A 88 4.33 -25.50 1.45
N TRP A 89 3.00 -25.65 1.50
CA TRP A 89 2.32 -26.87 1.08
C TRP A 89 2.53 -27.18 -0.40
N LYS A 90 2.37 -26.19 -1.30
CA LYS A 90 2.61 -26.38 -2.74
C LYS A 90 4.05 -26.78 -3.06
N LYS A 91 5.03 -26.32 -2.27
CA LYS A 91 6.44 -26.68 -2.44
C LYS A 91 6.76 -28.10 -1.97
N THR A 92 6.09 -28.57 -0.92
CA THR A 92 6.47 -29.80 -0.20
C THR A 92 5.55 -30.98 -0.45
N GLY A 93 4.28 -30.75 -0.80
CA GLY A 93 3.27 -31.80 -0.99
C GLY A 93 2.83 -32.53 0.29
N LEU A 94 3.46 -32.29 1.44
CA LEU A 94 3.21 -33.03 2.68
C LEU A 94 1.83 -32.74 3.30
N HIS A 95 1.22 -33.78 3.88
CA HIS A 95 -0.09 -33.70 4.53
C HIS A 95 -0.11 -32.72 5.71
N VAL A 96 0.93 -32.73 6.55
CA VAL A 96 1.06 -31.80 7.69
C VAL A 96 1.00 -30.34 7.23
N HIS A 97 1.63 -30.02 6.09
CA HIS A 97 1.56 -28.67 5.53
C HIS A 97 0.19 -28.31 4.94
N ARG A 98 -0.55 -29.31 4.44
CA ARG A 98 -1.94 -29.14 4.03
C ARG A 98 -2.83 -28.79 5.22
N GLU A 99 -2.68 -29.46 6.35
CA GLU A 99 -3.44 -29.16 7.58
C GLU A 99 -3.16 -27.75 8.09
N ILE A 100 -1.88 -27.34 8.13
CA ILE A 100 -1.48 -25.97 8.48
C ILE A 100 -2.11 -24.95 7.52
N PHE A 101 -2.17 -25.26 6.23
CA PHE A 101 -2.85 -24.40 5.26
C PHE A 101 -4.36 -24.31 5.52
N ILE A 102 -5.03 -25.43 5.80
CA ILE A 102 -6.46 -25.47 6.09
C ILE A 102 -6.78 -24.65 7.34
N SER A 103 -6.00 -24.80 8.41
CA SER A 103 -6.18 -24.03 9.64
C SER A 103 -5.98 -22.53 9.41
N ALA A 104 -4.92 -22.14 8.67
CA ALA A 104 -4.67 -20.75 8.30
C ALA A 104 -5.78 -20.17 7.40
N ARG A 105 -6.34 -20.97 6.49
CA ARG A 105 -7.48 -20.59 5.64
C ARG A 105 -8.73 -20.34 6.47
N ASN A 106 -9.07 -21.25 7.38
CA ASN A 106 -10.26 -21.13 8.23
C ASN A 106 -10.14 -19.90 9.15
N ARG A 107 -8.96 -19.67 9.74
CA ARG A 107 -8.66 -18.45 10.51
C ARG A 107 -8.86 -17.18 9.67
N PHE A 108 -8.33 -17.15 8.44
CA PHE A 108 -8.50 -16.00 7.55
C PHE A 108 -9.98 -15.71 7.26
N ASN A 109 -10.78 -16.75 6.98
CA ASN A 109 -12.21 -16.58 6.74
C ASN A 109 -12.94 -16.02 7.97
N SER A 110 -12.63 -16.54 9.17
CA SER A 110 -13.19 -16.05 10.44
C SER A 110 -12.86 -14.57 10.67
N VAL A 111 -11.60 -14.17 10.50
CA VAL A 111 -11.17 -12.76 10.64
C VAL A 111 -11.90 -11.85 9.64
N VAL A 112 -12.02 -12.28 8.38
CA VAL A 112 -12.74 -11.50 7.36
C VAL A 112 -14.21 -11.33 7.73
N CYS A 113 -14.87 -12.38 8.21
CA CYS A 113 -16.26 -12.31 8.66
C CYS A 113 -16.42 -11.37 9.87
N SER A 114 -15.54 -11.47 10.86
CA SER A 114 -15.55 -10.60 12.04
C SER A 114 -15.38 -9.13 11.68
N VAL A 115 -14.38 -8.80 10.86
CA VAL A 115 -14.11 -7.42 10.42
C VAL A 115 -15.27 -6.87 9.60
N LYS A 116 -15.87 -7.69 8.72
CA LYS A 116 -17.08 -7.30 7.99
C LYS A 116 -18.22 -6.98 8.94
N ARG A 117 -18.51 -7.88 9.88
CA ARG A 117 -19.58 -7.70 10.88
C ARG A 117 -19.37 -6.41 11.67
N GLN A 118 -18.18 -6.21 12.23
CA GLN A 118 -17.85 -5.02 13.02
C GLN A 118 -18.03 -3.72 12.23
N HIS A 119 -17.62 -3.68 10.97
CA HIS A 119 -17.76 -2.50 10.11
C HIS A 119 -19.22 -2.16 9.79
N TYR A 120 -20.06 -3.16 9.54
CA TYR A 120 -21.48 -2.90 9.31
C TYR A 120 -22.20 -2.52 10.61
N LEU A 121 -21.86 -3.15 11.74
CA LEU A 121 -22.37 -2.77 13.06
C LEU A 121 -21.99 -1.34 13.43
N SER A 122 -20.74 -0.91 13.20
CA SER A 122 -20.32 0.46 13.48
C SER A 122 -21.06 1.48 12.62
N LYS A 123 -21.30 1.16 11.33
CA LYS A 123 -22.12 1.98 10.45
C LYS A 123 -23.57 2.10 10.93
N LEU A 124 -24.18 0.99 11.34
CA LEU A 124 -25.54 1.00 11.88
C LEU A 124 -25.63 1.81 13.18
N SER A 125 -24.66 1.64 14.09
CA SER A 125 -24.58 2.43 15.32
C SER A 125 -24.43 3.92 15.04
N SER A 126 -23.60 4.30 14.06
CA SER A 126 -23.44 5.72 13.67
C SER A 126 -24.67 6.31 12.99
N ALA A 127 -25.53 5.49 12.40
CA ALA A 127 -26.76 5.92 11.73
C ALA A 127 -27.99 5.87 12.65
N GLY A 128 -27.90 5.15 13.78
CA GLY A 128 -28.99 4.93 14.74
C GLY A 128 -29.34 6.12 15.63
N THR A 129 -28.61 7.23 15.58
CA THR A 129 -29.01 8.49 16.23
C THR A 129 -30.04 9.24 15.38
N CYS A 130 -31.11 8.56 14.98
CA CYS A 130 -32.26 9.20 14.38
C CYS A 130 -33.12 9.77 15.51
N ARG A 131 -32.86 11.04 15.88
CA ARG A 131 -33.74 11.84 16.73
C ARG A 131 -35.08 11.99 16.01
N TYR A 132 -36.05 11.17 16.40
CA TYR A 132 -37.45 11.56 16.35
C TYR A 132 -37.90 11.67 17.81
N MET A 133 -37.79 12.89 18.34
CA MET A 133 -38.63 13.42 19.40
C MET A 133 -39.32 14.64 18.82
#